data_AF-A0A939WDK8-F1
#
_entry.id   AF-A0A939WDK8-F1
#
_cell.length_a   1.000
_cell.length_b   1.000
_cell.length_c   1.000
_cell.angle_alpha   90.00
_cell.angle_beta   90.00
_cell.angle_gamma   90.00
#
_symmetry.space_group_name_H-M   'P 1'
#
loop_
_entity.id
_entity.type
_entity.pdbx_description
1 polymer ?
#
loop_
_entity_poly.entity_id
_entity_poly.type
_entity_poly.pdbx_seq_one_letter_code
_entity_poly.pdbx_strand_id
1 'polypeptide(L)'
;MVFCILEKFVTYILPFVTLYFAIWIPIKLSWEQQYSSLLDEYRSFDYAIALQGVIQFFVKECGNDVDLIKEKYKERFFKEVETSPGNINKENCLHFQRRLLAQFFWQLNECSKRFRIGKRRIRNDFTKSEAKLIKILIYMGYAIEEDPFLYKDISSSALVKKPSHQRGQNKGLSEIYQILKNSKRYQNHK
;
A
#
# COMPACT_ATOMS: atom_id res chain seq x y z
N MET A 1 -15.37 -32.21 -46.44
CA MET A 1 -16.26 -31.79 -45.34
C MET A 1 -15.48 -31.22 -44.14
N VAL A 2 -14.41 -31.88 -43.67
CA VAL A 2 -13.54 -31.39 -42.57
C VAL A 2 -12.91 -30.02 -42.85
N PHE A 3 -12.45 -29.77 -44.08
CA PHE A 3 -11.85 -28.49 -44.48
C PHE A 3 -12.83 -27.30 -44.37
N CYS A 4 -14.08 -27.46 -44.81
CA CYS A 4 -15.10 -26.39 -44.72
C CYS A 4 -15.53 -26.08 -43.28
N ILE A 5 -15.44 -27.06 -42.38
CA ILE A 5 -15.74 -26.84 -40.95
C ILE A 5 -14.60 -26.04 -40.30
N LEU A 6 -13.35 -26.33 -40.67
CA LEU A 6 -12.16 -25.63 -40.18
C LEU A 6 -12.11 -24.17 -40.65
N GLU A 7 -12.45 -23.90 -41.92
CA GLU A 7 -12.55 -22.53 -42.42
C GLU A 7 -13.59 -21.72 -41.65
N LYS A 8 -14.79 -22.26 -41.48
CA LYS A 8 -15.85 -21.60 -40.69
C LYS A 8 -15.43 -21.39 -39.23
N PHE A 9 -14.75 -22.35 -38.62
CA PHE A 9 -14.25 -22.21 -37.25
C PHE A 9 -13.24 -21.06 -37.15
N VAL A 10 -12.31 -20.95 -38.09
CA VAL A 10 -11.33 -19.84 -38.13
C VAL A 10 -12.02 -18.51 -38.41
N THR A 11 -12.96 -18.42 -39.36
CA THR A 11 -13.65 -17.16 -39.67
C THR A 11 -14.53 -16.67 -38.53
N TYR A 12 -15.19 -17.57 -37.79
CA TYR A 12 -16.12 -17.19 -36.73
C TYR A 12 -15.52 -17.12 -35.34
N ILE A 13 -14.46 -17.88 -35.02
CA ILE A 13 -13.92 -17.92 -33.64
C ILE A 13 -12.67 -17.07 -33.50
N LEU A 14 -11.81 -17.03 -34.51
CA LEU A 14 -10.60 -16.21 -34.49
C LEU A 14 -10.88 -14.72 -34.21
N PRO A 15 -11.88 -14.05 -34.83
CA PRO A 15 -12.14 -12.64 -34.54
C PRO A 15 -12.61 -12.38 -33.09
N PHE A 16 -13.35 -13.30 -32.48
CA PHE A 16 -13.73 -13.16 -31.07
C PHE A 16 -12.54 -13.39 -30.13
N VAL A 17 -11.66 -14.33 -30.48
CA VAL A 17 -10.42 -14.56 -29.74
C VAL A 17 -9.48 -13.37 -29.85
N THR A 18 -9.29 -12.81 -31.04
CA THR A 18 -8.45 -11.62 -31.24
C THR A 18 -9.03 -10.37 -30.58
N LEU A 19 -10.35 -10.17 -30.65
CA LEU A 19 -11.03 -9.09 -29.92
C LEU A 19 -10.85 -9.23 -28.40
N TYR A 20 -11.00 -10.46 -27.88
CA TYR A 20 -10.78 -10.75 -26.47
C TYR A 20 -9.35 -10.39 -26.04
N PHE A 21 -8.34 -10.82 -26.81
CA PHE A 21 -6.94 -10.46 -26.53
C PHE A 21 -6.68 -8.97 -26.69
N ALA A 22 -7.27 -8.31 -27.69
CA ALA A 22 -7.12 -6.87 -27.91
C ALA A 22 -7.65 -6.03 -26.74
N ILE A 23 -8.67 -6.52 -26.02
CA ILE A 23 -9.18 -5.87 -24.81
C ILE A 23 -8.34 -6.26 -23.59
N TRP A 24 -7.99 -7.53 -23.43
CA TRP A 24 -7.31 -8.02 -22.22
C TRP A 24 -5.85 -7.59 -22.09
N ILE A 25 -5.10 -7.60 -23.20
CA ILE A 25 -3.67 -7.26 -23.22
C ILE A 25 -3.41 -5.83 -22.69
N PRO A 26 -4.07 -4.76 -23.18
CA PRO A 26 -3.79 -3.41 -22.69
C PRO A 26 -4.17 -3.21 -21.23
N ILE A 27 -5.27 -3.82 -20.76
CA ILE A 27 -5.67 -3.71 -19.35
C ILE A 27 -4.64 -4.41 -18.45
N LYS A 28 -4.16 -5.59 -18.86
CA LYS A 28 -3.10 -6.30 -18.14
C LYS A 28 -1.80 -5.50 -18.14
N LEU A 29 -1.39 -4.95 -19.28
CA LEU A 29 -0.16 -4.16 -19.41
C LEU A 29 -0.22 -2.89 -18.55
N SER A 30 -1.35 -2.19 -18.56
CA SER A 30 -1.58 -1.01 -17.71
C SER A 30 -1.47 -1.36 -16.22
N TRP A 31 -2.03 -2.50 -15.80
CA TRP A 31 -1.92 -2.96 -14.42
C TRP A 31 -0.48 -3.33 -14.04
N GLU A 32 0.26 -4.01 -14.92
CA GLU A 32 1.68 -4.34 -14.73
C GLU A 32 2.54 -3.08 -14.57
N GLN A 33 2.30 -2.06 -15.41
CA GLN A 33 2.98 -0.77 -15.32
C GLN A 33 2.69 -0.06 -14.00
N GLN A 34 1.43 0.01 -13.60
CA GLN A 34 1.03 0.60 -12.32
C GLN A 34 1.67 -0.12 -11.13
N TYR A 35 1.68 -1.46 -11.16
CA TYR A 35 2.26 -2.28 -10.11
C TYR A 35 3.78 -2.14 -10.04
N SER A 36 4.47 -2.15 -11.18
CA SER A 36 5.93 -1.94 -11.25
C SER A 36 6.31 -0.57 -10.72
N SER A 37 5.64 0.49 -11.18
CA SER A 37 5.89 1.86 -10.71
C SER A 37 5.72 1.98 -9.20
N LEU A 38 4.71 1.31 -8.64
CA LEU A 38 4.45 1.32 -7.20
C LEU A 38 5.55 0.58 -6.42
N LEU A 39 6.04 -0.55 -6.93
CA LEU A 39 7.17 -1.25 -6.33
C LEU A 39 8.49 -0.47 -6.41
N ASP A 40 8.72 0.23 -7.52
CA ASP A 40 9.90 1.07 -7.68
C ASP A 40 9.86 2.25 -6.70
N GLU A 41 8.69 2.83 -6.47
CA GLU A 41 8.48 3.86 -5.44
C GLU A 41 8.78 3.31 -4.04
N TYR A 42 8.31 2.12 -3.71
CA TYR A 42 8.57 1.47 -2.42
C TYR A 42 10.03 1.14 -2.17
N ARG A 43 10.80 0.90 -3.23
CA ARG A 43 12.25 0.64 -3.16
C ARG A 43 13.08 1.92 -3.10
N SER A 44 12.45 3.08 -3.19
CA SER A 44 13.16 4.36 -3.09
C SER A 44 13.68 4.61 -1.68
N PHE A 45 14.65 5.52 -1.60
CA PHE A 45 15.31 5.90 -0.35
C PHE A 45 14.32 6.49 0.68
N ASP A 46 13.34 7.28 0.22
CA ASP A 46 12.34 7.91 1.09
C ASP A 46 11.48 6.88 1.83
N TYR A 47 11.14 5.78 1.15
CA TYR A 47 10.41 4.68 1.77
C TYR A 47 11.28 3.88 2.73
N ALA A 48 12.58 3.71 2.45
CA ALA A 48 13.50 3.07 3.38
C ALA A 48 13.61 3.88 4.69
N ILE A 49 13.70 5.21 4.61
CA ILE A 49 13.67 6.10 5.78
C ILE A 49 12.33 5.97 6.52
N ALA A 50 11.21 5.99 5.80
CA ALA A 50 9.89 5.88 6.40
C ALA A 50 9.69 4.54 7.12
N LEU A 51 10.14 3.44 6.51
CA LEU A 51 10.14 2.10 7.10
C LEU A 51 10.96 2.08 8.38
N GLN A 52 12.18 2.60 8.32
CA GLN A 52 13.08 2.64 9.46
C GLN A 52 12.49 3.49 10.60
N GLY A 53 11.90 4.64 10.30
CA GLY A 53 11.29 5.51 11.31
C GLY A 53 10.10 4.87 12.01
N VAL A 54 9.18 4.24 11.27
CA VAL A 54 8.03 3.52 11.85
C VAL A 54 8.48 2.31 12.67
N ILE A 55 9.47 1.56 12.21
CA ILE A 55 10.01 0.41 12.96
C ILE A 55 10.73 0.89 14.22
N GLN A 56 11.55 1.93 14.15
CA GLN A 56 12.25 2.47 15.31
C GLN A 56 11.27 3.01 16.35
N PHE A 57 10.21 3.69 15.92
CA PHE A 57 9.11 4.10 16.80
C PHE A 57 8.50 2.90 17.53
N PHE A 58 8.13 1.86 16.80
CA PHE A 58 7.51 0.67 17.38
C PHE A 58 8.45 -0.07 18.36
N VAL A 59 9.73 -0.20 18.03
CA VAL A 59 10.70 -0.92 18.86
C VAL A 59 11.13 -0.10 20.07
N LYS A 60 11.51 1.17 19.88
CA LYS A 60 12.11 2.00 20.94
C LYS A 60 11.09 2.65 21.85
N GLU A 61 9.97 3.10 21.30
CA GLU A 61 9.00 3.91 22.06
C GLU A 61 7.78 3.11 22.49
N CYS A 62 7.35 2.14 21.68
CA CYS A 62 6.23 1.27 22.03
C CYS A 62 6.68 -0.05 22.67
N GLY A 63 7.99 -0.34 22.74
CA GLY A 63 8.51 -1.57 23.35
C GLY A 63 8.06 -2.86 22.65
N ASN A 64 7.72 -2.80 21.35
CA ASN A 64 7.04 -3.86 20.60
C ASN A 64 5.60 -4.17 21.05
N ASP A 65 4.99 -3.32 21.87
CA ASP A 65 3.59 -3.43 22.21
C ASP A 65 2.74 -2.63 21.23
N VAL A 66 1.70 -3.28 20.71
CA VAL A 66 0.80 -2.70 19.72
C VAL A 66 -0.24 -1.79 20.40
N ASP A 67 -0.57 -2.05 21.66
CA ASP A 67 -1.60 -1.30 22.37
C ASP A 67 -1.07 0.10 22.78
N LEU A 68 0.24 0.22 23.03
CA LEU A 68 0.91 1.49 23.34
C LEU A 68 1.12 2.41 22.13
N ILE A 69 0.98 1.88 20.90
CA ILE A 69 1.18 2.65 19.66
C ILE A 69 0.36 3.92 19.66
N LYS A 70 -0.91 3.81 20.05
CA LYS A 70 -1.87 4.91 19.94
C LYS A 70 -1.50 6.08 20.84
N GLU A 71 -1.19 5.80 22.11
CA GLU A 71 -0.83 6.83 23.09
C GLU A 71 0.52 7.46 22.74
N LYS A 72 1.54 6.62 22.49
CA LYS A 72 2.90 7.09 22.15
C LYS A 72 2.94 7.88 20.84
N TYR A 73 2.12 7.50 19.87
CA TYR A 73 2.04 8.22 18.61
C TYR A 73 1.45 9.63 18.79
N LYS A 74 0.40 9.77 19.60
CA LYS A 74 -0.16 11.08 19.95
C LYS A 74 0.87 11.94 20.67
N GLU A 75 1.49 11.43 21.73
CA GLU A 75 2.53 12.14 22.50
C GLU A 75 3.64 12.66 21.58
N ARG A 76 4.14 11.79 20.68
CA ARG A 76 5.20 12.14 19.75
C ARG A 76 4.76 13.19 18.74
N PHE A 77 3.54 13.10 18.22
CA PHE A 77 3.00 14.10 17.31
C PHE A 77 2.91 15.48 17.97
N PHE A 78 2.33 15.57 19.16
CA PHE A 78 2.24 16.84 19.88
C PHE A 78 3.64 17.41 20.16
N LYS A 79 4.59 16.57 20.58
CA LYS A 79 5.97 17.00 20.77
C LYS A 79 6.61 17.53 19.49
N GLU A 80 6.43 16.86 18.36
CA GLU A 80 6.98 17.30 17.06
C GLU A 80 6.34 18.62 16.58
N VAL A 81 5.05 18.83 16.84
CA VAL A 81 4.31 20.05 16.46
C VAL A 81 4.64 21.23 17.39
N GLU A 82 4.68 21.01 18.70
CA GLU A 82 4.97 22.05 19.70
C GLU A 82 6.42 22.54 19.64
N THR A 83 7.37 21.64 19.34
CA THR A 83 8.80 21.97 19.38
C THR A 83 9.28 22.69 18.12
N SER A 84 8.52 22.69 17.01
CA SER A 84 8.96 23.33 15.75
C SER A 84 7.79 23.85 14.89
N PRO A 85 7.07 24.89 15.35
CA PRO A 85 6.08 25.57 14.53
C PRO A 85 6.77 26.27 13.34
N GLY A 86 6.77 25.60 12.18
CA GLY A 86 7.23 26.17 10.90
C GLY A 86 8.47 25.54 10.27
N ASN A 87 9.18 24.62 10.95
CA ASN A 87 10.37 23.95 10.41
C ASN A 87 10.34 22.42 10.61
N ILE A 88 9.15 21.83 10.46
CA ILE A 88 9.00 20.37 10.51
C ILE A 88 9.72 19.81 9.29
N ASN A 89 10.89 19.23 9.52
CA ASN A 89 11.62 18.50 8.49
C ASN A 89 10.78 17.26 8.12
N LYS A 90 10.04 17.36 7.01
CA LYS A 90 8.93 16.45 6.66
C LYS A 90 9.38 14.99 6.60
N GLU A 91 10.60 14.75 6.15
CA GLU A 91 11.20 13.42 6.00
C GLU A 91 11.44 12.71 7.34
N ASN A 92 11.68 13.46 8.42
CA ASN A 92 11.93 12.92 9.76
C ASN A 92 10.68 12.87 10.64
N CYS A 93 9.56 13.47 10.21
CA CYS A 93 8.32 13.45 10.96
C CYS A 93 7.66 12.07 10.84
N LEU A 94 7.41 11.42 11.98
CA LEU A 94 6.80 10.10 12.02
C LEU A 94 5.41 10.09 11.37
N HIS A 95 4.67 11.20 11.50
CA HIS A 95 3.36 11.36 10.90
C HIS A 95 3.40 11.33 9.36
N PHE A 96 4.43 11.94 8.75
CA PHE A 96 4.63 11.93 7.30
C PHE A 96 5.08 10.55 6.81
N GLN A 97 6.04 9.93 7.50
CA GLN A 97 6.52 8.57 7.20
C GLN A 97 5.38 7.54 7.22
N ARG A 98 4.54 7.58 8.27
CA ARG A 98 3.33 6.75 8.35
C ARG A 98 2.41 6.99 7.16
N ARG A 99 2.19 8.25 6.76
CA ARG A 99 1.31 8.59 5.64
C ARG A 99 1.83 8.03 4.31
N LEU A 100 3.12 8.17 4.03
CA LEU A 100 3.74 7.62 2.82
C LEU A 100 3.48 6.10 2.74
N LEU A 101 3.80 5.38 3.81
CA LEU A 101 3.60 3.93 3.87
C LEU A 101 2.12 3.54 3.79
N ALA A 102 1.24 4.24 4.51
CA ALA A 102 -0.20 3.97 4.48
C ALA A 102 -0.78 4.17 3.08
N GLN A 103 -0.33 5.19 2.35
CA GLN A 103 -0.77 5.44 0.99
C GLN A 103 -0.31 4.35 0.03
N PHE A 104 0.95 3.95 0.12
CA PHE A 104 1.49 2.85 -0.68
C PHE A 104 0.68 1.57 -0.50
N PHE A 105 0.45 1.12 0.75
CA PHE A 105 -0.30 -0.10 1.00
C PHE A 105 -1.78 0.01 0.62
N TRP A 106 -2.36 1.22 0.67
CA TRP A 106 -3.69 1.46 0.14
C TRP A 106 -3.74 1.33 -1.39
N GLN A 107 -2.77 1.91 -2.12
CA GLN A 107 -2.68 1.75 -3.57
C GLN A 107 -2.39 0.30 -3.98
N LEU A 108 -1.59 -0.42 -3.18
CA LEU A 108 -1.36 -1.86 -3.34
C LEU A 108 -2.67 -2.66 -3.21
N ASN A 109 -3.54 -2.29 -2.26
CA ASN A 109 -4.86 -2.89 -2.13
C ASN A 109 -5.73 -2.67 -3.37
N GLU A 110 -5.76 -1.46 -3.92
CA GLU A 110 -6.49 -1.16 -5.16
C GLU A 110 -5.96 -1.96 -6.34
N CYS A 111 -4.63 -2.13 -6.45
CA CYS A 111 -4.02 -3.03 -7.44
C CYS A 111 -4.49 -4.49 -7.25
N SER A 112 -4.69 -4.93 -6.01
CA SER A 112 -5.15 -6.30 -5.71
C SER A 112 -6.59 -6.59 -6.14
N LYS A 113 -7.46 -5.57 -6.13
CA LYS A 113 -8.89 -5.70 -6.45
C LYS A 113 -9.15 -5.88 -7.95
N ARG A 114 -8.28 -5.33 -8.80
CA ARG A 114 -8.48 -5.26 -10.25
C ARG A 114 -8.41 -6.64 -10.92
N PHE A 115 -7.59 -7.56 -10.40
CA PHE A 115 -7.40 -8.89 -10.97
C PHE A 115 -7.15 -9.97 -9.93
N ARG A 116 -7.73 -11.17 -10.13
CA ARG A 116 -7.42 -12.36 -9.32
C ARG A 116 -5.92 -12.70 -9.32
N ILE A 117 -5.25 -12.47 -10.44
CA ILE A 117 -3.81 -12.68 -10.60
C ILE A 117 -3.02 -11.65 -9.77
N GLY A 118 -3.50 -10.42 -9.69
CA GLY A 118 -2.86 -9.35 -8.90
C GLY A 118 -2.79 -9.70 -7.42
N LYS A 119 -3.88 -10.21 -6.84
CA LYS A 119 -3.90 -10.69 -5.45
C LYS A 119 -2.87 -11.81 -5.21
N ARG A 120 -2.73 -12.75 -6.15
CA ARG A 120 -1.76 -13.85 -6.05
C ARG A 120 -0.32 -13.32 -6.11
N ARG A 121 -0.04 -12.38 -7.02
CA ARG A 121 1.29 -11.79 -7.17
C ARG A 121 1.71 -10.99 -5.95
N ILE A 122 0.84 -10.11 -5.45
CA ILE A 122 1.09 -9.34 -4.23
C ILE A 122 1.39 -10.27 -3.04
N ARG A 123 0.69 -11.40 -2.92
CA ARG A 123 0.97 -12.37 -1.84
C ARG A 123 2.34 -13.06 -1.97
N ASN A 124 2.90 -13.13 -3.18
CA ASN A 124 4.20 -13.72 -3.43
C ASN A 124 5.35 -12.72 -3.25
N ASP A 125 5.12 -11.45 -3.63
CA ASP A 125 6.16 -10.42 -3.62
C ASP A 125 6.37 -9.83 -2.21
N PHE A 126 5.36 -9.92 -1.34
CA PHE A 126 5.40 -9.38 0.03
C PHE A 126 5.41 -10.50 1.08
N THR A 127 6.00 -10.21 2.24
CA THR A 127 6.23 -11.19 3.29
C THR A 127 5.46 -10.86 4.56
N LYS A 128 5.70 -11.65 5.61
CA LYS A 128 5.07 -11.45 6.92
C LYS A 128 5.58 -10.20 7.64
N SER A 129 6.77 -9.69 7.33
CA SER A 129 7.26 -8.42 7.92
C SER A 129 6.42 -7.24 7.46
N GLU A 130 6.07 -7.18 6.18
CA GLU A 130 5.21 -6.12 5.65
C GLU A 130 3.80 -6.23 6.22
N ALA A 131 3.30 -7.46 6.45
CA ALA A 131 2.03 -7.65 7.18
C ALA A 131 2.09 -7.08 8.62
N LYS A 132 3.21 -7.27 9.34
CA LYS A 132 3.39 -6.67 10.68
C LYS A 132 3.46 -5.15 10.62
N LEU A 133 4.15 -4.60 9.62
CA LEU A 133 4.21 -3.16 9.40
C LEU A 133 2.82 -2.58 9.13
N ILE A 134 2.02 -3.21 8.25
CA ILE A 134 0.65 -2.78 8.00
C ILE A 134 -0.18 -2.82 9.28
N LYS A 135 0.02 -3.84 10.13
CA LYS A 135 -0.61 -3.88 11.46
C LYS A 135 -0.25 -2.63 12.27
N ILE A 136 1.03 -2.28 12.39
CA ILE A 136 1.48 -1.06 13.09
C ILE A 136 0.78 0.19 12.51
N LEU A 137 0.75 0.33 11.18
CA LEU A 137 0.11 1.45 10.49
C LEU A 137 -1.40 1.55 10.77
N ILE A 138 -2.10 0.42 10.89
CA ILE A 138 -3.53 0.38 11.25
C ILE A 138 -3.75 0.95 12.66
N TYR A 139 -2.94 0.54 13.64
CA TYR A 139 -3.06 1.05 15.01
C TYR A 139 -2.71 2.53 15.12
N MET A 140 -1.69 2.98 14.39
CA MET A 140 -1.43 4.43 14.24
C MET A 140 -2.61 5.14 13.58
N GLY A 141 -3.28 4.51 12.61
CA GLY A 141 -4.48 5.02 11.97
C GLY A 141 -5.66 5.18 12.92
N TYR A 142 -5.87 4.25 13.86
CA TYR A 142 -6.90 4.39 14.89
C TYR A 142 -6.68 5.62 15.77
N ALA A 143 -5.43 5.95 16.08
CA ALA A 143 -5.12 7.19 16.81
C ALA A 143 -5.59 8.45 16.09
N ILE A 144 -5.54 8.46 14.75
CA ILE A 144 -5.98 9.58 13.90
C ILE A 144 -7.49 9.62 13.78
N GLU A 145 -8.16 8.47 13.63
CA GLU A 145 -9.63 8.41 13.53
C GLU A 145 -10.31 8.94 14.80
N GLU A 146 -9.66 8.79 15.96
CA GLU A 146 -10.17 9.29 17.23
C GLU A 146 -9.78 10.73 17.56
N ASP A 147 -8.80 11.30 16.87
CA ASP A 147 -8.26 12.63 17.19
C ASP A 147 -8.34 13.60 16.00
N PRO A 148 -9.27 14.56 16.02
CA PRO A 148 -9.44 15.53 14.94
C PRO A 148 -8.19 16.39 14.69
N PHE A 149 -7.36 16.61 15.71
CA PHE A 149 -6.16 17.43 15.59
C PHE A 149 -5.10 16.74 14.73
N LEU A 150 -4.89 15.44 14.95
CA LEU A 150 -4.06 14.58 14.10
C LEU A 150 -4.55 14.53 12.65
N TYR A 151 -5.87 14.66 12.43
CA TYR A 151 -6.48 14.64 11.10
C TYR A 151 -6.32 15.98 10.35
N LYS A 152 -6.38 17.11 11.04
CA LYS A 152 -6.43 18.46 10.45
C LYS A 152 -5.10 18.91 9.82
N ASP A 153 -3.97 18.50 10.41
CA ASP A 153 -2.62 18.88 9.94
C ASP A 153 -2.17 18.17 8.65
N ILE A 154 -2.96 17.21 8.16
CA ILE A 154 -2.66 16.38 6.99
C ILE A 154 -2.90 17.13 5.64
N SER A 155 -3.44 18.35 5.67
CA SER A 155 -3.91 19.02 4.46
C SER A 155 -2.82 19.71 3.59
N SER A 156 -1.55 19.79 4.02
CA SER A 156 -0.54 20.68 3.42
C SER A 156 0.77 20.03 2.91
N SER A 157 0.69 18.89 2.19
CA SER A 157 1.84 18.40 1.40
C SER A 157 1.50 18.32 -0.09
N ALA A 158 1.98 19.29 -0.86
CA ALA A 158 1.82 19.41 -2.32
C ALA A 158 2.47 18.26 -3.13
N LEU A 159 3.29 17.43 -2.49
CA LEU A 159 4.07 16.37 -3.16
C LEU A 159 3.25 15.10 -3.46
N VAL A 160 2.05 14.97 -2.89
CA VAL A 160 1.27 13.73 -3.05
C VAL A 160 -0.20 14.05 -3.32
N LYS A 161 -0.64 13.78 -4.57
CA LYS A 161 -2.02 13.95 -5.00
C LYS A 161 -2.95 13.23 -4.01
N LYS A 162 -3.87 13.97 -3.39
CA LYS A 162 -4.87 13.40 -2.46
C LYS A 162 -5.64 12.29 -3.18
N PRO A 163 -5.84 11.10 -2.59
CA PRO A 163 -7.01 10.31 -2.93
C PRO A 163 -8.25 11.13 -2.52
N SER A 164 -9.25 11.19 -3.41
CA SER A 164 -10.48 11.97 -3.23
C SER A 164 -11.28 11.59 -1.96
N HIS A 165 -10.99 10.44 -1.34
CA HIS A 165 -11.54 10.01 -0.07
C HIS A 165 -10.46 9.44 0.85
N GLN A 166 -10.12 10.17 1.94
CA GLN A 166 -9.26 9.66 3.02
C GLN A 166 -10.03 8.84 4.07
N ARG A 167 -11.37 8.89 4.07
CA ARG A 167 -12.22 7.95 4.81
C ARG A 167 -12.08 6.56 4.19
N GLY A 168 -11.42 5.64 4.90
CA GLY A 168 -11.26 4.25 4.48
C GLY A 168 -9.83 3.78 4.23
N GLN A 169 -8.80 4.60 4.50
CA GLN A 169 -7.40 4.12 4.44
C GLN A 169 -7.18 2.93 5.37
N ASN A 170 -7.68 2.96 6.61
CA ASN A 170 -7.63 1.82 7.53
C ASN A 170 -8.38 0.59 7.02
N LYS A 171 -9.47 0.77 6.28
CA LYS A 171 -10.19 -0.33 5.62
C LYS A 171 -9.35 -0.95 4.49
N GLY A 172 -8.69 -0.14 3.68
CA GLY A 172 -7.78 -0.64 2.65
C GLY A 172 -6.55 -1.34 3.23
N LEU A 173 -6.02 -0.80 4.33
CA LEU A 173 -4.91 -1.40 5.08
C LEU A 173 -5.33 -2.72 5.73
N SER A 174 -6.54 -2.82 6.28
CA SER A 174 -7.02 -4.06 6.86
C SER A 174 -7.26 -5.12 5.79
N GLU A 175 -7.82 -4.76 4.63
CA GLU A 175 -8.00 -5.66 3.48
C GLU A 175 -6.65 -6.24 3.00
N ILE A 176 -5.65 -5.39 2.79
CA ILE A 176 -4.32 -5.84 2.35
C ILE A 176 -3.58 -6.61 3.44
N TYR A 177 -3.75 -6.24 4.71
CA TYR A 177 -3.27 -7.05 5.84
C TYR A 177 -3.84 -8.46 5.82
N GLN A 178 -5.15 -8.63 5.56
CA GLN A 178 -5.75 -9.97 5.45
C GLN A 178 -5.16 -10.80 4.30
N ILE A 179 -4.73 -10.14 3.22
CA ILE A 179 -4.06 -10.80 2.09
C ILE A 179 -2.65 -11.26 2.49
N LEU A 180 -1.91 -10.39 3.20
CA LEU A 180 -0.50 -10.61 3.52
C LEU A 180 -0.26 -11.38 4.82
N LYS A 181 -1.19 -11.40 5.78
CA LYS A 181 -1.00 -12.14 7.06
C LYS A 181 -0.70 -13.63 6.85
N ASN A 182 -1.22 -14.17 5.75
CA ASN A 182 -1.06 -15.57 5.35
C ASN A 182 -0.03 -15.74 4.22
N SER A 183 0.82 -14.74 3.94
CA SER A 183 1.92 -14.87 2.97
C SER A 183 2.99 -15.83 3.50
N LYS A 184 3.84 -16.35 2.62
CA LYS A 184 4.92 -17.26 2.99
C LYS A 184 5.88 -16.56 3.97
N ARG A 185 6.45 -17.29 4.94
CA ARG A 185 7.64 -16.79 5.66
C ARG A 185 8.74 -16.56 4.62
N TYR A 186 9.56 -15.53 4.80
CA TYR A 186 10.77 -15.29 4.02
C TYR A 186 11.53 -16.62 3.88
N GLN A 187 11.46 -17.23 2.70
CA GLN A 187 12.29 -18.38 2.37
C GLN A 187 13.47 -17.78 1.64
N ASN A 188 14.63 -17.78 2.32
CA ASN A 188 15.91 -17.46 1.70
C ASN A 188 16.06 -18.35 0.47
N HIS A 189 15.83 -17.81 -0.72
CA HIS A 189 16.43 -18.38 -1.91
C HIS A 189 17.90 -17.98 -1.86
N LYS A 190 18.71 -18.89 -1.31
CA LYS A 190 20.13 -19.00 -1.63
C LYS A 190 20.28 -19.33 -3.12
#